data_AF-A0A349BL51-F1
#
_entry.id   AF-A0A349BL51-F1
#
_cell.length_a   1.000
_cell.length_b   1.000
_cell.length_c   1.000
_cell.angle_alpha   90.00
_cell.angle_beta   90.00
_cell.angle_gamma   90.00
#
_symmetry.space_group_name_H-M   'P 1'
#
loop_
_entity.id
_entity.type
_entity.pdbx_description
1 polymer ?
#
loop_
_entity_poly.entity_id
_entity_poly.type
_entity_poly.pdbx_seq_one_letter_code
_entity_poly.pdbx_strand_id
1 'polypeptide(L)'
;MIKNKTKILDYIACPPEEVREISDFFDRVYEVNRDIQRDIEATYKEAEQKEAVDSALGELIADRSKKFVTSIIREMDIRLDEYLFDFPEDKEVEEKWEGIKEKLLSVSLTKRRLQQVRGIWRNYKNNHKDWKRFLKDLSEFLEGRLSLEREGIPPYDSNLLKLITIDFIS
;
A
#
# COMPACT_ATOMS: atom_id res chain seq x y z
N MET A 1 33.27 -26.99 42.72
CA MET A 1 33.58 -25.84 41.85
C MET A 1 35.00 -26.00 41.33
N ILE A 2 35.16 -26.32 40.05
CA ILE A 2 36.49 -26.54 39.42
C ILE A 2 37.16 -25.16 39.24
N LYS A 3 38.39 -25.00 39.73
CA LYS A 3 39.15 -23.74 39.68
C LYS A 3 40.35 -23.77 38.72
N ASN A 4 40.70 -24.96 38.22
CA ASN A 4 41.88 -25.17 37.38
C ASN A 4 41.47 -25.15 35.90
N LYS A 5 42.14 -24.30 35.10
CA LYS A 5 41.83 -24.06 33.68
C LYS A 5 41.87 -25.33 32.83
N THR A 6 42.84 -26.22 33.05
CA THR A 6 42.98 -27.47 32.30
C THR A 6 41.81 -28.41 32.59
N LYS A 7 41.42 -28.53 33.87
CA LYS A 7 40.25 -29.33 34.27
C LYS A 7 38.92 -28.77 33.77
N ILE A 8 38.85 -27.46 33.51
CA ILE A 8 37.67 -26.85 32.89
C ILE A 8 37.65 -27.21 31.41
N LEU A 9 38.78 -27.14 30.72
CA LEU A 9 38.91 -27.51 29.30
C LEU A 9 38.58 -28.99 29.07
N ASP A 10 39.08 -29.88 29.94
CA ASP A 10 38.77 -31.31 29.87
C ASP A 10 37.29 -31.62 30.17
N TYR A 11 36.63 -30.78 30.99
CA TYR A 11 35.21 -30.94 31.33
C TYR A 11 34.26 -30.47 30.23
N ILE A 12 34.69 -29.52 29.39
CA ILE A 12 33.90 -29.02 28.25
C ILE A 12 34.33 -29.63 26.91
N ALA A 13 35.42 -30.38 26.88
CA ALA A 13 35.89 -31.06 25.68
C ALA A 13 34.98 -32.26 25.38
N CYS A 14 34.30 -32.24 24.24
CA CYS A 14 33.58 -33.40 23.73
C CYS A 14 34.58 -34.30 22.98
N PRO A 15 34.85 -35.53 23.47
CA PRO A 15 35.75 -36.47 22.82
C PRO A 15 35.22 -36.89 21.44
N PRO A 16 36.10 -37.16 20.45
CA PRO A 16 35.66 -37.56 19.11
C PRO A 16 34.95 -38.92 19.07
N GLU A 17 35.07 -39.74 20.12
CA GLU A 17 34.35 -41.02 20.25
C GLU A 17 32.90 -40.85 20.78
N GLU A 18 32.52 -39.68 21.32
CA GLU A 18 31.16 -39.43 21.78
C GLU A 18 30.26 -38.97 20.62
N VAL A 19 29.07 -39.58 20.52
CA VAL A 19 28.05 -39.17 19.55
C VAL A 19 27.49 -37.82 19.98
N ARG A 20 27.63 -36.81 19.12
CA ARG A 20 27.04 -35.49 19.36
C ARG A 20 25.51 -35.60 19.30
N GLU A 21 24.85 -35.25 20.40
CA GLU A 21 23.40 -35.11 20.44
C GLU A 21 23.00 -33.72 19.92
N ILE A 22 22.43 -33.68 18.71
CA ILE A 22 21.79 -32.47 18.19
C ILE A 22 20.42 -32.38 18.86
N SER A 23 20.14 -31.25 19.51
CA SER A 23 18.85 -31.06 20.17
C SER A 23 17.71 -30.98 19.16
N ASP A 24 16.63 -31.72 19.39
CA ASP A 24 15.34 -31.65 18.66
C ASP A 24 14.73 -30.24 18.65
N PHE A 25 15.26 -29.30 19.46
CA PHE A 25 14.93 -27.89 19.43
C PHE A 25 15.02 -27.29 18.02
N PHE A 26 16.01 -27.69 17.21
CA PHE A 26 16.19 -27.14 15.86
C PHE A 26 15.06 -27.51 14.91
N ASP A 27 14.54 -28.73 15.00
CA ASP A 27 13.40 -29.16 14.19
C ASP A 27 12.19 -28.26 14.45
N ARG A 28 11.95 -27.94 15.72
CA ARG A 28 10.88 -27.02 16.11
C ARG A 28 11.12 -25.59 15.62
N VAL A 29 12.36 -25.12 15.63
CA VAL A 29 12.70 -23.80 15.07
C VAL A 29 12.46 -23.75 13.56
N TYR A 30 12.82 -24.81 12.82
CA TYR A 30 12.56 -24.91 11.38
C TYR A 30 11.07 -25.07 11.05
N GLU A 31 10.29 -25.73 11.90
CA GLU A 31 8.82 -25.75 11.80
C GLU A 31 8.23 -24.35 11.97
N VAL A 32 8.57 -23.67 13.05
CA VAL A 32 8.08 -22.30 13.32
C VAL A 32 8.49 -21.33 12.20
N ASN A 33 9.72 -21.44 11.69
CA ASN A 33 10.16 -20.62 10.57
C ASN A 33 9.32 -20.87 9.30
N ARG A 34 8.91 -22.11 9.02
CA ARG A 34 8.02 -22.44 7.89
C ARG A 34 6.63 -21.84 8.07
N ASP A 35 6.10 -21.82 9.29
CA ASP A 35 4.82 -21.17 9.58
C ASP A 35 4.92 -19.65 9.37
N ILE A 36 5.97 -19.02 9.89
CA ILE A 36 6.21 -17.57 9.72
C ILE A 36 6.35 -17.20 8.23
N GLN A 37 7.08 -17.98 7.45
CA GLN A 37 7.22 -17.73 6.00
C GLN A 37 5.86 -17.78 5.28
N ARG A 38 5.00 -18.73 5.65
CA ARG A 38 3.66 -18.87 5.08
C ARG A 38 2.76 -17.68 5.43
N ASP A 39 2.84 -17.22 6.68
CA ASP A 39 2.08 -16.06 7.15
C ASP A 39 2.53 -14.77 6.45
N ILE A 40 3.84 -14.59 6.26
CA ILE A 40 4.41 -13.46 5.50
C ILE A 40 3.94 -13.51 4.04
N GLU A 41 4.02 -14.68 3.39
CA GLU A 41 3.56 -14.86 2.01
C GLU A 41 2.06 -14.55 1.87
N ALA A 42 1.23 -15.07 2.76
CA ALA A 42 -0.21 -14.83 2.76
C ALA A 42 -0.53 -13.33 2.93
N THR A 43 0.13 -12.67 3.88
CA THR A 43 -0.04 -11.24 4.14
C THR A 43 0.42 -10.39 2.96
N TYR A 44 1.54 -10.76 2.32
CA TYR A 44 2.04 -10.05 1.15
C TYR A 44 1.11 -10.20 -0.06
N LYS A 45 0.64 -11.42 -0.34
CA LYS A 45 -0.32 -11.67 -1.42
C LYS A 45 -1.65 -10.94 -1.18
N GLU A 46 -2.08 -10.82 0.07
CA GLU A 46 -3.26 -10.02 0.41
C GLU A 46 -3.01 -8.52 0.14
N ALA A 47 -1.81 -8.02 0.40
CA ALA A 47 -1.43 -6.65 0.08
C ALA A 47 -1.34 -6.42 -1.45
N GLU A 48 -0.74 -7.35 -2.19
CA GLU A 48 -0.66 -7.36 -3.66
C GLU A 48 -2.06 -7.33 -4.30
N GLN A 49 -2.98 -8.18 -3.82
CA GLN A 49 -4.38 -8.19 -4.29
C GLN A 49 -5.13 -6.89 -3.95
N LYS A 50 -4.91 -6.33 -2.75
CA LYS A 50 -5.51 -5.03 -2.38
C LYS A 50 -5.01 -3.89 -3.24
N GLU A 51 -3.74 -3.94 -3.65
CA GLU A 51 -3.18 -2.93 -4.54
C GLU A 51 -3.75 -3.03 -5.95
N ALA A 52 -3.87 -4.26 -6.47
CA ALA A 52 -4.31 -4.55 -7.84
C ALA A 52 -5.80 -4.29 -8.11
N VAL A 53 -6.68 -4.34 -7.10
CA VAL A 53 -8.14 -4.34 -7.34
C VAL A 53 -8.78 -2.94 -7.39
N ASP A 54 -8.42 -1.98 -6.53
CA ASP A 54 -8.83 -0.54 -6.68
C ASP A 54 -8.25 0.33 -5.54
N SER A 55 -6.92 0.30 -5.36
CA SER A 55 -6.30 0.82 -4.14
C SER A 55 -6.49 2.32 -3.90
N ALA A 56 -6.65 3.13 -4.95
CA ALA A 56 -6.82 4.57 -4.79
C ALA A 56 -8.20 4.94 -4.24
N LEU A 57 -9.27 4.31 -4.73
CA LEU A 57 -10.62 4.57 -4.24
C LEU A 57 -10.82 4.01 -2.81
N GLY A 58 -10.26 2.83 -2.53
CA GLY A 58 -10.31 2.20 -1.21
C GLY A 58 -9.60 3.01 -0.12
N GLU A 59 -8.40 3.52 -0.40
CA GLU A 59 -7.66 4.42 0.52
C GLU A 59 -8.39 5.74 0.76
N LEU A 60 -9.02 6.32 -0.28
CA LEU A 60 -9.84 7.52 -0.14
C LEU A 60 -11.09 7.29 0.72
N ILE A 61 -11.68 6.11 0.65
CA ILE A 61 -12.86 5.73 1.44
C ILE A 61 -12.48 5.47 2.90
N ALA A 62 -11.32 4.84 3.15
CA ALA A 62 -10.82 4.56 4.49
C ALA A 62 -10.46 5.85 5.26
N ASP A 63 -9.86 6.84 4.59
CA ASP A 63 -9.52 8.12 5.20
C ASP A 63 -10.74 9.08 5.24
N ARG A 64 -11.29 9.29 6.45
CA ARG A 64 -12.40 10.25 6.68
C ARG A 64 -12.14 11.64 6.07
N SER A 65 -10.89 12.09 6.04
CA SER A 65 -10.54 13.41 5.52
C SER A 65 -10.69 13.51 4.01
N LYS A 66 -10.65 12.38 3.29
CA LYS A 66 -10.70 12.29 1.83
C LYS A 66 -12.04 11.81 1.27
N LYS A 67 -12.99 11.40 2.11
CA LYS A 67 -14.36 11.01 1.70
C LYS A 67 -15.07 12.00 0.77
N PHE A 68 -14.82 13.29 0.92
CA PHE A 68 -15.42 14.30 0.04
C PHE A 68 -14.89 14.23 -1.40
N VAL A 69 -13.68 13.72 -1.62
CA VAL A 69 -13.12 13.45 -2.95
C VAL A 69 -13.91 12.34 -3.64
N THR A 70 -14.25 11.27 -2.91
CA THR A 70 -15.16 10.23 -3.42
C THR A 70 -16.53 10.80 -3.78
N SER A 71 -17.06 11.75 -3.00
CA SER A 71 -18.31 12.43 -3.33
C SER A 71 -18.20 13.29 -4.60
N ILE A 72 -17.06 13.97 -4.81
CA ILE A 72 -16.80 14.70 -6.05
C ILE A 72 -16.84 13.75 -7.24
N ILE A 73 -16.09 12.64 -7.15
CA ILE A 73 -15.97 11.66 -8.25
C ILE A 73 -17.36 11.14 -8.63
N ARG A 74 -18.11 10.60 -7.66
CA ARG A 74 -19.44 10.04 -7.90
C ARG A 74 -20.41 11.05 -8.49
N GLU A 75 -20.40 12.28 -8.01
CA GLU A 75 -21.33 13.29 -8.53
C GLU A 75 -20.97 13.72 -9.94
N MET A 76 -19.68 13.85 -10.26
CA MET A 76 -19.26 14.20 -11.61
C MET A 76 -19.50 13.06 -12.58
N ASP A 77 -19.27 11.80 -12.19
CA ASP A 77 -19.63 10.62 -13.01
C ASP A 77 -21.12 10.69 -13.38
N ILE A 78 -22.02 10.88 -12.40
CA ILE A 78 -23.47 10.98 -12.67
C ILE A 78 -23.79 12.17 -13.60
N ARG A 79 -23.19 13.34 -13.36
CA ARG A 79 -23.46 14.54 -14.18
C ARG A 79 -22.98 14.40 -15.61
N LEU A 80 -21.87 13.70 -15.81
CA LEU A 80 -21.31 13.44 -17.11
C LEU A 80 -22.09 12.36 -17.84
N ASP A 81 -22.50 11.30 -17.16
CA ASP A 81 -23.39 10.29 -17.72
C ASP A 81 -24.72 10.92 -18.20
N GLU A 82 -25.33 11.79 -17.38
CA GLU A 82 -26.53 12.55 -17.74
C GLU A 82 -26.29 13.43 -18.97
N TYR A 83 -25.16 14.11 -19.05
CA TYR A 83 -24.83 14.98 -20.19
C TYR A 83 -24.52 14.20 -21.47
N LEU A 84 -23.73 13.14 -21.39
CA LEU A 84 -23.34 12.31 -22.52
C LEU A 84 -24.50 11.46 -23.04
N PHE A 85 -25.51 11.19 -22.21
CA PHE A 85 -26.77 10.62 -22.68
C PHE A 85 -27.45 11.53 -23.72
N ASP A 86 -27.47 12.84 -23.47
CA ASP A 86 -28.04 13.83 -24.39
C ASP A 86 -27.06 14.21 -25.53
N PHE A 87 -25.75 14.09 -25.30
CA PHE A 87 -24.67 14.48 -26.23
C PHE A 87 -23.57 13.40 -26.36
N PRO A 88 -23.87 12.23 -26.95
CA PRO A 88 -22.95 11.08 -26.97
C PRO A 88 -21.69 11.27 -27.82
N GLU A 89 -21.69 12.28 -28.70
CA GLU A 89 -20.57 12.62 -29.57
C GLU A 89 -19.46 13.40 -28.82
N ASP A 90 -19.78 14.00 -27.66
CA ASP A 90 -18.89 14.93 -26.94
C ASP A 90 -17.88 14.20 -26.02
N LYS A 91 -17.15 13.24 -26.61
CA LYS A 91 -16.15 12.41 -25.92
C LYS A 91 -14.99 13.20 -25.32
N GLU A 92 -14.73 14.41 -25.83
CA GLU A 92 -13.68 15.29 -25.31
C GLU A 92 -13.90 15.63 -23.83
N VAL A 93 -15.17 15.73 -23.41
CA VAL A 93 -15.52 16.00 -22.02
C VAL A 93 -15.26 14.78 -21.14
N GLU A 94 -15.57 13.58 -21.63
CA GLU A 94 -15.31 12.31 -20.94
C GLU A 94 -13.81 12.12 -20.70
N GLU A 95 -13.00 12.29 -21.74
CA GLU A 95 -11.53 12.18 -21.66
C GLU A 95 -10.93 13.19 -20.66
N LYS A 96 -11.42 14.43 -20.67
CA LYS A 96 -10.99 15.46 -19.71
C LYS A 96 -11.33 15.06 -18.28
N TRP A 97 -12.51 14.51 -18.05
CA TRP A 97 -12.91 14.07 -16.73
C TRP A 97 -12.07 12.91 -16.22
N GLU A 98 -11.87 11.88 -17.04
CA GLU A 98 -11.06 10.72 -16.65
C GLU A 98 -9.61 11.14 -16.33
N GLY A 99 -9.03 12.07 -17.08
CA GLY A 99 -7.72 12.65 -16.72
C GLY A 99 -7.70 13.44 -15.40
N ILE A 100 -8.80 14.13 -15.05
CA ILE A 100 -8.94 14.82 -13.75
C ILE A 100 -9.11 13.80 -12.62
N LYS A 101 -9.90 12.75 -12.85
CA LYS A 101 -10.18 11.67 -11.91
C LYS A 101 -8.91 10.90 -11.58
N GLU A 102 -8.13 10.49 -12.58
CA GLU A 102 -6.83 9.86 -12.40
C GLU A 102 -5.88 10.73 -11.55
N LYS A 103 -5.82 12.05 -11.84
CA LYS A 103 -5.02 12.99 -11.04
C LYS A 103 -5.52 13.15 -9.61
N LEU A 104 -6.82 13.17 -9.37
CA LEU A 104 -7.39 13.20 -8.02
C LEU A 104 -7.00 11.96 -7.20
N LEU A 105 -6.89 10.81 -7.86
CA LEU A 105 -6.52 9.53 -7.26
C LEU A 105 -5.00 9.39 -7.04
N SER A 106 -4.17 9.97 -7.92
CA SER A 106 -2.71 9.81 -7.92
C SER A 106 -1.93 10.95 -7.26
N VAL A 107 -2.47 12.17 -7.20
CA VAL A 107 -1.77 13.31 -6.60
C VAL A 107 -1.73 13.19 -5.07
N SER A 108 -0.56 13.46 -4.49
CA SER A 108 -0.40 13.58 -3.04
C SER A 108 -1.22 14.75 -2.47
N LEU A 109 -2.45 14.49 -2.05
CA LEU A 109 -3.33 15.50 -1.44
C LEU A 109 -2.96 15.70 0.03
N THR A 110 -1.98 16.58 0.30
CA THR A 110 -1.66 17.04 1.66
C THR A 110 -2.87 17.76 2.29
N LYS A 111 -2.89 17.92 3.63
CA LYS A 111 -3.99 18.61 4.34
C LYS A 111 -4.35 19.98 3.73
N ARG A 112 -3.33 20.77 3.35
CA ARG A 112 -3.52 22.08 2.71
C ARG A 112 -4.14 21.96 1.31
N ARG A 113 -3.71 20.97 0.52
CA ARG A 113 -4.28 20.68 -0.80
C ARG A 113 -5.74 20.21 -0.69
N LEU A 114 -6.04 19.31 0.26
CA LEU A 114 -7.42 18.89 0.54
C LEU A 114 -8.31 20.07 0.94
N GLN A 115 -7.80 21.04 1.70
CA GLN A 115 -8.55 22.24 2.05
C GLN A 115 -8.90 23.08 0.82
N GLN A 116 -7.98 23.19 -0.15
CA GLN A 116 -8.22 23.91 -1.40
C GLN A 116 -9.25 23.20 -2.28
N VAL A 117 -9.10 21.88 -2.49
CA VAL A 117 -10.10 21.08 -3.23
C VAL A 117 -11.47 21.17 -2.57
N ARG A 118 -11.52 21.13 -1.23
CA ARG A 118 -12.77 21.30 -0.48
C ARG A 118 -13.36 22.70 -0.65
N GLY A 119 -12.53 23.73 -0.80
CA GLY A 119 -12.96 25.09 -1.14
C GLY A 119 -13.61 25.17 -2.52
N ILE A 120 -12.95 24.60 -3.54
CA ILE A 120 -13.48 24.50 -4.91
C ILE A 120 -14.82 23.75 -4.90
N TRP A 121 -14.88 22.63 -4.18
CA TRP A 121 -16.11 21.84 -4.02
C TRP A 121 -17.27 22.62 -3.38
N ARG A 122 -16.99 23.36 -2.30
CA ARG A 122 -17.99 24.22 -1.66
C ARG A 122 -18.47 25.34 -2.57
N ASN A 123 -17.55 25.94 -3.35
CA ASN A 123 -17.90 26.99 -4.32
C ASN A 123 -18.86 26.46 -5.38
N TYR A 124 -18.59 25.28 -5.93
CA TYR A 124 -19.50 24.61 -6.86
C TYR A 124 -20.87 24.35 -6.22
N LYS A 125 -20.90 23.78 -5.01
CA LYS A 125 -22.16 23.44 -4.33
C LYS A 125 -23.03 24.65 -4.00
N ASN A 126 -22.42 25.75 -3.57
CA ASN A 126 -23.14 26.86 -2.98
C ASN A 126 -23.39 28.02 -3.95
N ASN A 127 -22.55 28.20 -4.97
CA ASN A 127 -22.58 29.43 -5.78
C ASN A 127 -23.13 29.19 -7.19
N HIS A 128 -22.47 28.38 -8.01
CA HIS A 128 -22.82 28.28 -9.44
C HIS A 128 -23.50 26.98 -9.84
N LYS A 129 -23.19 25.83 -9.19
CA LYS A 129 -23.63 24.48 -9.60
C LYS A 129 -23.33 24.11 -11.07
N ASP A 130 -22.54 24.92 -11.76
CA ASP A 130 -22.01 24.65 -13.09
C ASP A 130 -20.84 23.66 -12.99
N TRP A 131 -21.06 22.44 -13.46
CA TRP A 131 -20.07 21.36 -13.42
C TRP A 131 -18.93 21.60 -14.41
N LYS A 132 -19.16 22.25 -15.57
CA LYS A 132 -18.11 22.56 -16.55
C LYS A 132 -17.10 23.53 -15.95
N ARG A 133 -17.60 24.56 -15.26
CA ARG A 133 -16.77 25.48 -14.50
C ARG A 133 -16.02 24.79 -13.37
N PHE A 134 -16.68 23.88 -12.65
CA PHE A 134 -16.04 23.11 -11.58
C PHE A 134 -14.88 22.24 -12.11
N LEU A 135 -15.07 21.53 -13.23
CA LEU A 135 -14.01 20.75 -13.86
C LEU A 135 -12.81 21.61 -14.27
N LYS A 136 -13.07 22.83 -14.77
CA LYS A 136 -12.00 23.78 -15.10
C LYS A 136 -11.22 24.19 -13.85
N ASP A 137 -11.90 24.66 -12.81
CA ASP A 137 -11.26 25.09 -11.54
C ASP A 137 -10.46 23.93 -10.91
N LEU A 138 -10.98 22.71 -11.02
CA LEU A 138 -10.33 21.52 -10.50
C LEU A 138 -9.10 21.10 -11.33
N SER A 139 -9.20 21.16 -12.66
CA SER A 139 -8.09 20.88 -13.57
C SER A 139 -6.94 21.86 -13.36
N GLU A 140 -7.22 23.16 -13.29
CA GLU A 140 -6.23 24.21 -13.02
C GLU A 140 -5.53 23.99 -11.67
N PHE A 141 -6.27 23.53 -10.65
CA PHE A 141 -5.69 23.22 -9.35
C PHE A 141 -4.70 22.05 -9.39
N LEU A 142 -5.02 21.02 -10.20
CA LEU A 142 -4.24 19.80 -10.36
C LEU A 142 -3.07 19.95 -11.36
N GLU A 143 -3.10 20.98 -12.20
CA GLU A 143 -2.05 21.27 -13.17
C GLU A 143 -0.70 21.57 -12.48
N GLY A 144 0.38 20.96 -12.98
CA GLY A 144 1.72 21.09 -12.42
C GLY A 144 1.92 20.48 -11.02
N ARG A 145 0.96 19.67 -10.52
CA ARG A 145 1.13 18.93 -9.27
C ARG A 145 1.79 17.58 -9.56
N LEU A 146 2.85 17.26 -8.81
CA LEU A 146 3.50 15.96 -8.88
C LEU A 146 2.51 14.86 -8.47
N SER A 147 2.17 14.01 -9.44
CA SER A 147 1.58 12.70 -9.19
C SER A 147 2.59 11.85 -8.44
N LEU A 148 2.14 11.10 -7.44
CA LEU A 148 2.97 10.02 -6.93
C LEU A 148 2.83 8.90 -7.96
N GLU A 149 3.90 8.61 -8.70
CA GLU A 149 4.01 7.32 -9.38
C GLU A 149 3.93 6.26 -8.29
N ARG A 150 2.85 5.47 -8.30
CA ARG A 150 2.78 4.28 -7.46
C ARG A 150 3.67 3.25 -8.13
N GLU A 151 4.89 3.08 -7.63
CA GLU A 151 5.65 1.86 -7.91
C GLU A 151 4.81 0.71 -7.38
N GLY A 152 4.26 -0.11 -8.29
CA GLY A 152 3.45 -1.26 -7.90
C GLY A 152 4.29 -2.22 -7.05
N ILE A 153 3.67 -2.84 -6.05
CA ILE A 153 4.32 -3.86 -5.25
C ILE A 153 4.73 -5.00 -6.20
N PRO A 154 6.02 -5.35 -6.31
CA PRO A 154 6.45 -6.47 -7.14
C PRO A 154 5.88 -7.79 -6.58
N PRO A 155 5.79 -8.86 -7.39
CA PRO A 155 5.32 -10.15 -6.90
C PRO A 155 6.14 -10.63 -5.71
N TYR A 156 5.50 -11.35 -4.79
CA TYR A 156 6.21 -11.95 -3.66
C TYR A 156 7.37 -12.83 -4.13
N ASP A 157 8.58 -12.55 -3.61
CA ASP A 157 9.78 -13.35 -3.86
C ASP A 157 10.32 -13.92 -2.53
N SER A 158 10.18 -15.24 -2.36
CA SER A 158 10.67 -15.96 -1.19
C SER A 158 12.18 -15.87 -1.01
N ASN A 159 12.95 -15.59 -2.08
CA ASN A 159 14.42 -15.47 -2.01
C ASN A 159 14.88 -14.22 -1.24
N LEU A 160 13.98 -13.26 -1.03
CA LEU A 160 14.23 -12.08 -0.22
C LEU A 160 14.12 -12.36 1.28
N LEU A 161 13.49 -13.47 1.68
CA LEU A 161 13.43 -13.89 3.08
C LEU A 161 14.74 -14.58 3.47
N LYS A 162 15.36 -14.09 4.54
CA LYS A 162 16.58 -14.68 5.11
C LYS A 162 16.39 -14.95 6.59
N LEU A 163 16.63 -16.19 7.00
CA LEU A 163 16.82 -16.53 8.40
C LEU A 163 18.26 -16.16 8.75
N ILE A 164 18.44 -15.04 9.48
CA ILE A 164 19.75 -14.39 9.59
C ILE A 164 20.72 -15.17 10.49
N THR A 165 20.28 -15.76 11.60
CA THR A 165 21.17 -16.55 12.46
C THR A 165 20.42 -17.56 13.33
N ILE A 166 20.97 -18.78 13.39
CA ILE A 166 20.76 -19.74 14.48
C ILE A 166 22.13 -20.35 14.74
N ASP A 167 22.78 -19.96 15.84
CA ASP A 167 24.07 -20.51 16.23
C ASP A 167 23.89 -21.62 17.28
N PHE A 168 24.47 -22.79 16.99
CA PHE A 168 24.68 -23.87 17.95
C PHE A 168 26.17 -23.94 18.26
N ILE A 169 26.55 -23.59 19.49
CA ILE A 169 27.90 -23.79 19.98
C ILE A 169 27.89 -25.11 20.73
N SER A 170 28.41 -26.16 20.08
CA SER A 170 28.71 -27.48 20.66
C SER A 170 30.18 -27.60 21.04
#